data_AF-A0A316Q201-F1
#
_entry.id   AF-A0A316Q201-F1
#
_cell.length_a   1.000
_cell.length_b   1.000
_cell.length_c   1.000
_cell.angle_alpha   90.00
_cell.angle_beta   90.00
_cell.angle_gamma   90.00
#
_symmetry.space_group_name_H-M   'P 1'
#
loop_
_entity.id
_entity.type
_entity.pdbx_description
1 polymer ?
#
loop_
_entity_poly.entity_id
_entity_poly.type
_entity_poly.pdbx_seq_one_letter_code
_entity_poly.pdbx_strand_id
1 'polypeptide(L)'
;MKFFKAYLKSHKITILAFVIFVVLFIVSFVLYHLPAAAVMYPSVLCLMAGILLFWKDYSKEYKKHKILEQIRRIDFSLLEELPEPDTYQDEDYQEVIESMREQYKTLETSMNIKYQNMIEYYTLWAHQIKTPIASMRLTLENRDSREARKLSADLFRIEQYVEMVLTFLRLDSDYTDYVIESCCLDKIIRCSVKKFSSEFINRKIKLRYEGITEDIVTDEKWFQTVIEQILSNALKYTRQGSISIYYKDNKLYIEDTGIGIAPEDLPRIFENGYTGYNGRKDKRASGIGLYLVKRICTNLGIGIKIESELNRGTTVILDISREKPEFE
;
A
#
# COMPACT_ATOMS: atom_id res chain seq x y z
N MET A 1 20.96 10.58 30.97
CA MET A 1 21.26 9.86 32.24
C MET A 1 21.45 8.35 32.09
N LYS A 2 20.66 7.63 31.26
CA LYS A 2 20.85 6.17 31.06
C LYS A 2 22.19 5.82 30.39
N PHE A 3 22.58 6.56 29.34
CA PHE A 3 23.86 6.36 28.64
C PHE A 3 25.08 6.55 29.56
N PHE A 4 25.13 7.66 30.30
CA PHE A 4 26.22 7.93 31.26
C PHE A 4 26.43 6.79 32.28
N LYS A 5 25.33 6.21 32.82
CA LYS A 5 25.41 5.05 33.73
C LYS A 5 25.91 3.78 33.04
N ALA A 6 25.56 3.58 31.76
CA ALA A 6 26.03 2.45 30.96
C ALA A 6 27.52 2.60 30.59
N TYR A 7 27.95 3.81 30.21
CA TYR A 7 29.34 4.16 29.96
C TYR A 7 30.23 3.89 31.18
N LEU A 8 29.81 4.38 32.35
CA LEU A 8 30.52 4.12 33.60
C LEU A 8 30.57 2.63 33.93
N LYS A 9 29.57 1.85 33.50
CA LYS A 9 29.52 0.40 33.67
C LYS A 9 30.50 -0.34 32.74
N SER A 10 30.63 0.12 31.49
CA SER A 10 31.58 -0.41 30.51
C SER A 10 33.02 -0.23 30.97
N HIS A 11 33.33 0.94 31.54
CA HIS A 11 34.69 1.33 31.96
C HIS A 11 35.02 1.02 33.43
N LYS A 12 34.21 0.20 34.14
CA LYS A 12 34.40 -0.09 35.57
C LYS A 12 35.77 -0.66 35.91
N ILE A 13 36.32 -1.52 35.05
CA ILE A 13 37.61 -2.17 35.27
C ILE A 13 38.74 -1.13 35.21
N THR A 14 38.70 -0.23 34.23
CA THR A 14 39.69 0.86 34.07
C THR A 14 39.63 1.83 35.25
N ILE A 15 38.41 2.20 35.68
CA ILE A 15 38.20 3.05 36.85
C ILE A 15 38.71 2.36 38.12
N LEU A 16 38.41 1.07 38.31
CA LEU A 16 38.89 0.29 39.45
C LEU A 16 40.42 0.17 39.46
N ALA A 17 41.03 -0.09 38.30
CA ALA A 17 42.49 -0.14 38.16
C ALA A 17 43.13 1.20 38.52
N PHE A 18 42.57 2.33 38.06
CA PHE A 18 43.05 3.67 38.42
C PHE A 18 42.98 3.90 39.93
N VAL A 19 41.87 3.54 40.57
CA VAL A 19 41.72 3.64 42.04
C VAL A 19 42.75 2.76 42.76
N ILE A 20 42.98 1.52 42.30
CA ILE A 20 44.00 0.62 42.86
C ILE A 20 45.40 1.24 42.74
N PHE A 21 45.76 1.82 41.58
CA PHE A 21 47.04 2.49 41.41
C PHE A 21 47.19 3.67 42.38
N VAL A 22 46.17 4.52 42.51
CA VAL A 22 46.19 5.65 43.45
C VAL A 22 46.39 5.16 44.89
N VAL A 23 45.70 4.11 45.30
CA VAL A 23 45.86 3.51 46.64
C VAL A 23 47.26 2.94 46.84
N LEU A 24 47.81 2.20 45.87
CA LEU A 24 49.17 1.65 45.95
C LEU A 24 50.23 2.76 46.05
N PHE A 25 50.08 3.85 45.30
CA PHE A 25 50.95 5.01 45.42
C PHE A 25 50.87 5.61 46.82
N ILE A 26 49.66 5.87 47.33
CA ILE A 26 49.46 6.43 48.68
C ILE A 26 50.13 5.53 49.75
N VAL A 27 49.91 4.21 49.69
CA VAL A 27 50.51 3.26 50.65
C VAL A 27 52.03 3.27 50.57
N SER A 28 52.60 3.28 49.37
CA SER A 28 54.07 3.38 49.17
C SER A 28 54.63 4.67 49.78
N PHE A 29 54.00 5.82 49.53
CA PHE A 29 54.45 7.11 50.06
C PHE A 29 54.37 7.19 51.59
N VAL A 30 53.32 6.64 52.20
CA VAL A 30 53.20 6.56 53.66
C VAL A 30 54.32 5.69 54.26
N LEU A 31 54.65 4.56 53.62
CA LEU A 31 55.70 3.65 54.06
C LEU A 31 57.09 4.31 54.05
N TYR A 32 57.38 5.18 53.08
CA TYR A 32 58.66 5.89 52.95
C TYR A 32 58.75 7.24 53.71
N HIS A 33 57.69 7.65 54.43
CA HIS A 33 57.66 8.89 55.25
C HIS A 33 58.00 10.17 54.45
N LEU A 34 57.61 10.23 53.18
CA LEU A 34 57.81 11.40 52.33
C LEU A 34 56.84 12.54 52.68
N PRO A 35 57.24 13.82 52.54
CA PRO A 35 56.37 14.95 52.81
C PRO A 35 55.15 14.94 51.88
N ALA A 36 53.95 15.09 52.45
CA ALA A 36 52.67 14.99 51.73
C ALA A 36 52.58 15.94 50.51
N ALA A 37 53.25 17.09 50.56
CA ALA A 37 53.32 18.05 49.47
C ALA A 37 53.96 17.46 48.18
N ALA A 38 54.89 16.50 48.31
CA ALA A 38 55.54 15.85 47.17
C ALA A 38 54.61 14.88 46.41
N VAL A 39 53.54 14.41 47.04
CA VAL A 39 52.55 13.48 46.46
C VAL A 39 51.38 14.23 45.83
N MET A 40 50.95 15.31 46.48
CA MET A 40 49.78 16.09 46.06
C MET A 40 49.94 16.65 44.64
N TYR A 41 51.12 17.16 44.29
CA TYR A 41 51.33 17.78 42.98
C TYR A 41 51.24 16.78 41.81
N PRO A 42 51.96 15.63 41.79
CA PRO A 42 51.78 14.60 40.77
C PRO A 42 50.37 14.01 40.73
N SER A 43 49.71 13.80 41.88
CA SER A 43 48.36 13.25 41.94
C SER A 43 47.34 14.17 41.26
N VAL A 44 47.42 15.49 41.47
CA VAL A 44 46.55 16.47 40.81
C VAL A 44 46.79 16.48 39.30
N LEU A 45 48.05 16.40 38.87
CA LEU A 45 48.42 16.40 37.44
C LEU A 45 47.90 15.14 36.72
N CYS A 46 48.03 13.97 37.35
CA CYS A 46 47.45 12.72 36.86
C CYS A 46 45.91 12.76 36.81
N LEU A 47 45.27 13.38 37.79
CA LEU A 47 43.82 13.52 37.84
C LEU A 47 43.30 14.46 36.73
N MET A 48 43.99 15.58 36.48
CA MET A 48 43.69 16.46 35.34
C MET A 48 43.85 15.75 33.99
N ALA A 49 44.95 15.01 33.79
CA ALA A 49 45.17 14.22 32.58
C ALA A 49 44.09 13.14 32.39
N GLY A 50 43.72 12.44 33.46
CA GLY A 50 42.66 11.44 33.46
C GLY A 50 41.28 12.01 33.08
N ILE A 51 40.92 13.19 33.60
CA ILE A 51 39.66 13.87 33.26
C ILE A 51 39.63 14.26 31.78
N LEU A 52 40.74 14.75 31.23
CA LEU A 52 40.82 15.12 29.81
C LEU A 52 40.65 13.91 28.88
N LEU A 53 41.31 12.79 29.20
CA LEU A 53 41.17 11.54 28.45
C LEU A 53 39.74 10.99 28.55
N PHE A 54 39.17 10.97 29.76
CA PHE A 54 37.80 10.54 30.00
C PHE A 54 36.78 11.40 29.24
N TRP A 55 36.97 12.72 29.23
CA TRP A 55 36.07 13.63 28.52
C TRP A 55 36.12 13.42 27.00
N LYS A 56 37.32 13.20 26.45
CA LYS A 56 37.51 12.92 25.01
C LYS A 56 36.81 11.62 24.61
N ASP A 57 37.00 10.57 25.40
CA ASP A 57 36.41 9.25 25.14
C ASP A 57 34.89 9.26 25.30
N TYR A 58 34.38 9.84 26.39
CA TYR A 58 32.94 10.00 26.62
C TYR A 58 32.25 10.78 25.49
N SER A 59 32.86 11.88 25.03
CA SER A 59 32.31 12.69 23.93
C SER A 59 32.22 11.90 22.62
N LYS A 60 33.23 11.06 22.34
CA LYS A 60 33.29 10.20 21.14
C LYS A 60 32.19 9.14 21.17
N GLU A 61 32.11 8.38 22.26
CA GLU A 61 31.08 7.36 22.45
C GLU A 61 29.66 7.94 22.44
N TYR A 62 29.47 9.13 23.01
CA TYR A 62 28.18 9.81 23.00
C TYR A 62 27.74 10.22 21.59
N LYS A 63 28.66 10.71 20.74
CA LYS A 63 28.36 11.01 19.33
C LYS A 63 27.93 9.76 18.58
N LYS A 64 28.68 8.66 18.74
CA LYS A 64 28.35 7.36 18.13
C LYS A 64 26.97 6.84 18.55
N HIS A 65 26.67 6.90 19.85
CA HIS A 65 25.35 6.51 20.37
C HIS A 65 24.22 7.34 19.75
N LYS A 66 24.41 8.66 19.61
CA LYS A 66 23.41 9.54 19.00
C LYS A 66 23.17 9.21 17.52
N ILE A 67 24.23 8.92 16.76
CA ILE A 67 24.14 8.49 15.36
C ILE A 67 23.35 7.17 15.25
N LEU A 68 23.68 6.18 16.09
CA LEU A 68 22.98 4.90 16.12
C LEU A 68 21.50 5.03 16.54
N GLU A 69 21.16 5.95 17.45
CA GLU A 69 19.76 6.23 17.79
C GLU A 69 18.98 6.90 16.66
N GLN A 70 19.64 7.72 15.84
CA GLN A 70 19.04 8.30 14.63
C GLN A 70 18.81 7.23 13.57
N ILE A 71 19.81 6.38 13.35
CA ILE A 71 19.72 5.23 12.42
C ILE A 71 18.56 4.31 12.79
N ARG A 72 18.31 4.05 14.08
CA ARG A 72 17.17 3.22 14.53
C ARG A 72 15.80 3.75 14.10
N ARG A 73 15.70 5.01 13.69
CA ARG A 73 14.45 5.65 13.24
C ARG A 73 14.33 5.75 11.72
N ILE A 74 15.41 5.48 11.00
CA ILE A 74 15.47 5.52 9.54
C ILE A 74 15.24 4.10 9.04
N ASP A 75 14.60 3.97 7.88
CA ASP A 75 14.42 2.68 7.23
C ASP A 75 15.79 2.07 6.89
N PHE A 76 15.94 0.76 7.09
CA PHE A 76 17.22 0.07 6.95
C PHE A 76 17.79 0.17 5.53
N SER A 77 16.93 0.42 4.53
CA SER A 77 17.25 0.65 3.12
C SER A 77 17.92 2.01 2.83
N LEU A 78 17.74 3.02 3.69
CA LEU A 78 18.21 4.40 3.50
C LEU A 78 19.51 4.71 4.25
N LEU A 79 20.12 3.71 4.88
CA LEU A 79 21.44 3.82 5.51
C LEU A 79 22.53 3.91 4.43
N GLU A 80 23.08 5.11 4.23
CA GLU A 80 24.20 5.32 3.32
C GLU A 80 25.54 4.95 3.97
N GLU A 81 25.80 5.35 5.22
CA GLU A 81 27.09 5.14 5.89
C GLU A 81 26.96 4.80 7.38
N LEU A 82 27.76 3.81 7.83
CA LEU A 82 27.97 3.51 9.24
C LEU A 82 29.08 4.40 9.81
N PRO A 83 29.02 4.77 11.11
CA PRO A 83 30.10 5.56 11.73
C PRO A 83 31.43 4.79 11.68
N GLU A 84 32.57 5.48 11.61
CA GLU A 84 33.89 4.82 11.59
C GLU A 84 34.07 3.87 12.81
N PRO A 85 34.62 2.66 12.60
CA PRO A 85 34.86 1.70 13.68
C PRO A 85 36.03 2.18 14.55
N ASP A 86 35.83 2.13 15.87
CA ASP A 86 36.83 2.56 16.86
C ASP A 86 37.53 1.39 17.56
N THR A 87 36.87 0.24 17.57
CA THR A 87 37.30 -0.99 18.21
C THR A 87 37.17 -2.14 17.21
N TYR A 88 38.00 -3.18 17.34
CA TYR A 88 37.86 -4.41 16.55
C TYR A 88 36.44 -5.02 16.65
N GLN A 89 35.80 -4.93 17.83
CA GLN A 89 34.40 -5.36 17.99
C GLN A 89 33.43 -4.52 17.15
N ASP A 90 33.70 -3.23 16.94
CA ASP A 90 32.85 -2.39 16.11
C ASP A 90 32.99 -2.77 14.63
N GLU A 91 34.20 -3.10 14.21
CA GLU A 91 34.50 -3.61 12.87
C GLU A 91 33.75 -4.94 12.63
N ASP A 92 33.86 -5.90 13.55
CA ASP A 92 33.11 -7.18 13.48
C ASP A 92 31.59 -6.95 13.39
N TYR A 93 31.04 -6.05 14.21
CA TYR A 93 29.60 -5.73 14.16
C TYR A 93 29.20 -5.05 12.85
N GLN A 94 30.06 -4.18 12.30
CA GLN A 94 29.82 -3.53 11.01
C GLN A 94 29.82 -4.53 9.86
N GLU A 95 30.78 -5.46 9.81
CA GLU A 95 30.82 -6.53 8.81
C GLU A 95 29.54 -7.38 8.86
N VAL A 96 29.06 -7.73 10.06
CA VAL A 96 27.80 -8.48 10.22
C VAL A 96 26.60 -7.66 9.72
N ILE A 97 26.54 -6.37 10.05
CA ILE A 97 25.45 -5.48 9.59
C ILE A 97 25.48 -5.32 8.07
N GLU A 98 26.67 -5.17 7.47
CA GLU A 98 26.84 -5.08 6.03
C GLU A 98 26.44 -6.38 5.33
N SER A 99 26.83 -7.54 5.86
CA SER A 99 26.38 -8.83 5.34
C SER A 99 24.86 -8.98 5.42
N MET A 100 24.23 -8.59 6.53
CA MET A 100 22.77 -8.59 6.65
C MET A 100 22.10 -7.62 5.67
N ARG A 101 22.71 -6.45 5.43
CA ARG A 101 22.24 -5.46 4.46
C ARG A 101 22.30 -6.01 3.03
N GLU A 102 23.39 -6.65 2.66
CA GLU A 102 23.54 -7.27 1.35
C GLU A 102 22.53 -8.40 1.15
N GLN A 103 22.33 -9.25 2.16
CA GLN A 103 21.30 -10.30 2.15
C GLN A 103 19.89 -9.72 2.01
N TYR A 104 19.57 -8.67 2.76
CA TYR A 104 18.27 -8.00 2.69
C TYR A 104 18.02 -7.39 1.31
N LYS A 105 19.00 -6.65 0.78
CA LYS A 105 18.92 -6.05 -0.56
C LYS A 105 18.77 -7.11 -1.65
N THR A 106 19.49 -8.23 -1.52
CA THR A 106 19.37 -9.37 -2.45
C THR A 106 17.99 -10.02 -2.36
N LEU A 107 17.48 -10.22 -1.14
CA LEU A 107 16.14 -10.77 -0.92
C LEU A 107 15.06 -9.86 -1.52
N GLU A 108 15.10 -8.57 -1.22
CA GLU A 108 14.19 -7.55 -1.75
C GLU A 108 14.23 -7.52 -3.28
N THR A 109 15.43 -7.45 -3.87
CA THR A 109 15.61 -7.48 -5.33
C THR A 109 15.04 -8.77 -5.92
N SER A 110 15.31 -9.93 -5.30
CA SER A 110 14.80 -11.22 -5.78
C SER A 110 13.27 -11.32 -5.68
N MET A 111 12.66 -10.72 -4.65
CA MET A 111 11.22 -10.65 -4.48
C MET A 111 10.59 -9.73 -5.54
N ASN A 112 11.18 -8.55 -5.77
CA ASN A 112 10.71 -7.60 -6.79
C ASN A 112 10.79 -8.22 -8.19
N ILE A 113 11.89 -8.90 -8.53
CA ILE A 113 12.02 -9.62 -9.81
C ILE A 113 10.96 -10.72 -9.94
N LYS A 114 10.75 -11.54 -8.90
CA LYS A 114 9.71 -12.59 -8.93
C LYS A 114 8.31 -12.00 -9.09
N TYR A 115 8.03 -10.89 -8.43
CA TYR A 115 6.75 -10.19 -8.51
C TYR A 115 6.50 -9.61 -9.90
N GLN A 116 7.50 -8.94 -10.50
CA GLN A 116 7.40 -8.41 -11.85
C GLN A 116 7.21 -9.53 -12.90
N ASN A 117 8.02 -10.60 -12.82
CA ASN A 117 7.87 -11.77 -13.69
C ASN A 117 6.46 -12.39 -13.58
N MET A 118 5.89 -12.41 -12.37
CA MET A 118 4.53 -12.90 -12.13
C MET A 118 3.48 -12.01 -12.81
N ILE A 119 3.60 -10.67 -12.70
CA ILE A 119 2.71 -9.72 -13.37
C ILE A 119 2.81 -9.87 -14.90
N GLU A 120 4.02 -9.92 -15.45
CA GLU A 120 4.25 -10.10 -16.89
C GLU A 120 3.63 -11.40 -17.40
N TYR A 121 3.86 -12.51 -16.68
CA TYR A 121 3.32 -13.83 -17.03
C TYR A 121 1.78 -13.83 -17.04
N TYR A 122 1.14 -13.31 -15.99
CA TYR A 122 -0.33 -13.27 -15.93
C TYR A 122 -0.92 -12.29 -16.95
N THR A 123 -0.22 -11.19 -17.26
CA THR A 123 -0.63 -10.26 -18.31
C THR A 123 -0.61 -10.92 -19.69
N LEU A 124 0.47 -11.64 -20.02
CA LEU A 124 0.58 -12.41 -21.26
C LEU A 124 -0.51 -13.49 -21.33
N TRP A 125 -0.72 -14.23 -20.25
CA TRP A 125 -1.75 -15.27 -20.17
C TRP A 125 -3.16 -14.71 -20.40
N ALA A 126 -3.49 -13.58 -19.77
CA ALA A 126 -4.78 -12.91 -19.99
C ALA A 126 -4.95 -12.42 -21.44
N HIS A 127 -3.89 -11.91 -22.08
CA HIS A 127 -3.91 -11.58 -23.50
C HIS A 127 -4.16 -12.81 -24.38
N GLN A 128 -3.50 -13.94 -24.10
CA GLN A 128 -3.70 -15.20 -24.82
C GLN A 128 -5.13 -15.74 -24.67
N ILE A 129 -5.79 -15.51 -23.53
CA ILE A 129 -7.19 -15.89 -23.31
C ILE A 129 -8.18 -15.00 -24.08
N LYS A 130 -7.85 -13.72 -24.31
CA LYS A 130 -8.73 -12.84 -25.10
C LYS A 130 -8.92 -13.32 -26.54
N THR A 131 -7.91 -13.94 -27.14
CA THR A 131 -7.95 -14.44 -28.52
C THR A 131 -9.03 -15.52 -28.75
N PRO A 132 -9.09 -16.64 -28.00
CA PRO A 132 -10.14 -17.64 -28.16
C PRO A 132 -11.52 -17.09 -27.78
N ILE A 133 -11.61 -16.17 -26.81
CA ILE A 133 -12.86 -15.48 -26.50
C ILE A 133 -13.36 -14.69 -27.72
N ALA A 134 -12.50 -13.89 -28.37
CA ALA A 134 -12.88 -13.14 -29.56
C ALA A 134 -13.37 -14.06 -30.69
N SER A 135 -12.70 -15.20 -30.90
CA SER A 135 -13.12 -16.22 -31.87
C SER A 135 -14.49 -16.83 -31.53
N MET A 136 -14.73 -17.16 -30.26
CA MET A 136 -16.04 -17.64 -29.78
C MET A 136 -17.13 -16.59 -29.97
N ARG A 137 -16.83 -15.31 -29.70
CA ARG A 137 -17.76 -14.19 -29.85
C ARG A 137 -18.21 -14.07 -31.30
N LEU A 138 -17.27 -14.06 -32.26
CA LEU A 138 -17.57 -14.01 -33.70
C LEU A 138 -18.43 -15.20 -34.16
N THR A 139 -18.17 -16.39 -33.60
CA THR A 139 -18.94 -17.61 -33.92
C THR A 139 -20.38 -17.53 -33.42
N LEU A 140 -20.61 -16.85 -32.30
CA LEU A 140 -21.92 -16.70 -31.67
C LEU A 140 -22.71 -15.50 -32.20
N GLU A 141 -22.05 -14.47 -32.74
CA GLU A 141 -22.65 -13.20 -33.16
C GLU A 141 -23.80 -13.36 -34.16
N ASN A 142 -23.72 -14.36 -35.04
CA ASN A 142 -24.73 -14.64 -36.08
C ASN A 142 -25.68 -15.80 -35.73
N ARG A 143 -25.69 -16.29 -34.48
CA ARG A 143 -26.55 -17.41 -34.05
C ARG A 143 -27.60 -16.95 -33.05
N ASP A 144 -28.88 -17.04 -33.42
CA ASP A 144 -30.00 -16.62 -32.55
C ASP A 144 -30.72 -17.78 -31.85
N SER A 145 -30.03 -18.91 -31.63
CA SER A 145 -30.59 -20.00 -30.85
C SER A 145 -30.63 -19.66 -29.34
N ARG A 146 -31.51 -20.32 -28.59
CA ARG A 146 -31.58 -20.15 -27.12
C ARG A 146 -30.24 -20.51 -26.45
N GLU A 147 -29.56 -21.51 -26.98
CA GLU A 147 -28.26 -21.99 -26.55
C GLU A 147 -27.17 -20.96 -26.87
N ALA A 148 -27.19 -20.37 -28.06
CA ALA A 148 -26.24 -19.34 -28.47
C ALA A 148 -26.35 -18.08 -27.60
N ARG A 149 -27.56 -17.65 -27.25
CA ARG A 149 -27.78 -16.53 -26.31
C ARG A 149 -27.24 -16.84 -24.91
N LYS A 150 -27.45 -18.07 -24.42
CA LYS A 150 -26.90 -18.50 -23.13
C LYS A 150 -25.37 -18.52 -23.14
N LEU A 151 -24.76 -19.11 -24.18
CA LEU A 151 -23.30 -19.15 -24.35
C LEU A 151 -22.70 -17.74 -24.50
N SER A 152 -23.38 -16.84 -25.20
CA SER A 152 -22.94 -15.45 -25.34
C SER A 152 -22.92 -14.72 -24.00
N ALA A 153 -23.93 -14.93 -23.16
CA ALA A 153 -23.96 -14.37 -21.81
C ALA A 153 -22.86 -14.94 -20.91
N ASP A 154 -22.59 -16.25 -21.00
CA ASP A 154 -21.49 -16.88 -20.25
C ASP A 154 -20.12 -16.41 -20.76
N LEU A 155 -19.95 -16.26 -22.08
CA LEU A 155 -18.74 -15.71 -22.69
C LEU A 155 -18.48 -14.26 -22.27
N PHE A 156 -19.51 -13.42 -22.26
CA PHE A 156 -19.43 -12.04 -21.76
C PHE A 156 -18.98 -12.00 -20.29
N ARG A 157 -19.45 -12.92 -19.44
CA ARG A 157 -18.99 -13.02 -18.05
C ARG A 157 -17.51 -13.40 -17.96
N ILE A 158 -17.04 -14.32 -18.80
CA ILE A 158 -15.62 -14.69 -18.87
C ILE A 158 -14.78 -13.47 -19.29
N GLU A 159 -15.23 -12.70 -20.29
CA GLU A 159 -14.58 -11.45 -20.68
C GLU A 159 -14.44 -10.49 -19.50
N GLN A 160 -15.52 -10.30 -18.73
CA GLN A 160 -15.50 -9.43 -17.54
C GLN A 160 -14.52 -9.93 -16.47
N TYR A 161 -14.37 -11.24 -16.29
CA TYR A 161 -13.38 -11.79 -15.35
C TYR A 161 -11.94 -11.59 -15.82
N VAL A 162 -11.68 -11.75 -17.12
CA VAL A 162 -10.34 -11.50 -17.70
C VAL A 162 -9.99 -10.01 -17.60
N GLU A 163 -10.94 -9.12 -17.90
CA GLU A 163 -10.76 -7.67 -17.74
C GLU A 163 -10.52 -7.27 -16.29
N MET A 164 -11.24 -7.87 -15.34
CA MET A 164 -11.03 -7.65 -13.90
C MET A 164 -9.62 -8.06 -13.46
N VAL A 165 -9.11 -9.22 -13.90
CA VAL A 165 -7.73 -9.66 -13.59
C VAL A 165 -6.70 -8.70 -14.17
N LEU A 166 -6.86 -8.29 -15.44
CA LEU A 166 -5.95 -7.32 -16.06
C LEU A 166 -5.96 -5.97 -15.34
N THR A 167 -7.14 -5.53 -14.89
CA THR A 167 -7.30 -4.29 -14.13
C THR A 167 -6.57 -4.39 -12.79
N PHE A 168 -6.72 -5.52 -12.10
CA PHE A 168 -6.03 -5.79 -10.83
C PHE A 168 -4.51 -5.78 -11.00
N LEU A 169 -3.99 -6.49 -12.00
CA LEU A 169 -2.54 -6.54 -12.28
C LEU A 169 -1.96 -5.17 -12.63
N ARG A 170 -2.72 -4.32 -13.33
CA ARG A 170 -2.29 -2.96 -13.68
C ARG A 170 -2.29 -2.03 -12.47
N LEU A 171 -3.29 -2.12 -11.60
CA LEU A 171 -3.39 -1.26 -10.40
C LEU A 171 -2.22 -1.38 -9.42
N ASP A 172 -1.56 -2.54 -9.39
CA ASP A 172 -0.40 -2.78 -8.52
C ASP A 172 0.94 -2.46 -9.22
N SER A 173 0.91 -1.98 -10.46
CA SER A 173 2.13 -1.54 -11.13
C SER A 173 2.48 -0.11 -10.70
N ASP A 174 3.71 0.07 -10.22
CA ASP A 174 4.29 1.38 -9.85
C ASP A 174 4.31 2.38 -11.02
N TYR A 175 4.08 1.90 -12.25
CA TYR A 175 4.12 2.65 -13.50
C TYR A 175 2.72 2.90 -14.11
N THR A 176 1.67 2.91 -13.30
CA THR A 176 0.34 3.25 -13.82
C THR A 176 0.25 4.75 -14.12
N ASP A 177 0.65 5.14 -15.33
CA ASP A 177 0.52 6.52 -15.80
C ASP A 177 -0.97 6.85 -16.02
N TYR A 178 -1.57 7.55 -15.05
CA TYR A 178 -2.92 8.08 -15.18
C TYR A 178 -2.93 9.25 -16.16
N VAL A 179 -3.82 9.19 -17.15
CA VAL A 179 -4.03 10.30 -18.10
C VAL A 179 -5.22 11.10 -17.60
N ILE A 180 -4.96 12.08 -16.72
CA ILE A 180 -5.99 12.94 -16.16
C ILE A 180 -6.31 14.07 -17.14
N GLU A 181 -7.51 14.04 -17.71
CA GLU A 181 -7.97 15.03 -18.69
C GLU A 181 -9.44 15.39 -18.47
N SER A 182 -9.93 16.44 -19.16
CA SER A 182 -11.35 16.81 -19.14
C SER A 182 -12.13 15.85 -20.05
N CYS A 183 -13.00 15.04 -19.47
CA CYS A 183 -13.78 14.02 -20.16
C CYS A 183 -15.28 14.31 -20.07
N CYS A 184 -16.01 14.05 -21.15
CA CYS A 184 -17.47 14.09 -21.15
C CYS A 184 -18.06 12.91 -20.36
N LEU A 185 -18.70 13.20 -19.23
CA LEU A 185 -19.26 12.18 -18.34
C LEU A 185 -20.32 11.32 -19.05
N ASP A 186 -21.15 11.96 -19.89
CA ASP A 186 -22.17 11.29 -20.70
C ASP A 186 -21.59 10.18 -21.57
N LYS A 187 -20.46 10.47 -22.23
CA LYS A 187 -19.78 9.54 -23.14
C LYS A 187 -19.34 8.29 -22.39
N ILE A 188 -18.74 8.47 -21.21
CA ILE A 188 -18.27 7.36 -20.36
C ILE A 188 -19.45 6.47 -19.94
N ILE A 189 -20.53 7.09 -19.48
CA ILE A 189 -21.73 6.37 -19.02
C ILE A 189 -22.40 5.64 -20.18
N ARG A 190 -22.60 6.29 -21.33
CA ARG A 190 -23.18 5.67 -22.54
C ARG A 190 -22.36 4.49 -23.03
N CYS A 191 -21.04 4.60 -23.08
CA CYS A 191 -20.15 3.50 -23.45
C CYS A 191 -20.33 2.31 -22.51
N SER A 192 -20.35 2.57 -21.20
CA SER A 192 -20.54 1.55 -20.16
C SER A 192 -21.92 0.89 -20.28
N VAL A 193 -23.00 1.67 -20.38
CA VAL A 193 -24.37 1.16 -20.54
C VAL A 193 -24.52 0.33 -21.82
N LYS A 194 -23.94 0.79 -22.95
CA LYS A 194 -23.99 0.08 -24.23
C LYS A 194 -23.33 -1.30 -24.12
N LYS A 195 -22.19 -1.41 -23.43
CA LYS A 195 -21.50 -2.68 -23.17
C LYS A 195 -22.40 -3.71 -22.47
N PHE A 196 -23.25 -3.28 -21.53
CA PHE A 196 -24.17 -4.14 -20.77
C PHE A 196 -25.59 -4.23 -21.35
N SER A 197 -25.88 -3.58 -22.48
CA SER A 197 -27.22 -3.50 -23.08
C SER A 197 -27.92 -4.86 -23.23
N SER A 198 -27.20 -5.89 -23.66
CA SER A 198 -27.69 -7.26 -23.79
C SER A 198 -28.17 -7.84 -22.44
N GLU A 199 -27.47 -7.56 -21.33
CA GLU A 199 -27.87 -8.03 -20.00
C GLU A 199 -29.14 -7.32 -19.51
N PHE A 200 -29.28 -6.00 -19.76
CA PHE A 200 -30.51 -5.26 -19.47
C PHE A 200 -31.72 -5.87 -20.20
N ILE A 201 -31.56 -6.17 -21.50
CA ILE A 201 -32.62 -6.75 -22.33
C ILE A 201 -32.96 -8.17 -21.86
N ASN A 202 -31.95 -9.04 -21.73
CA ASN A 202 -32.14 -10.45 -21.39
C ASN A 202 -32.75 -10.64 -20.00
N ARG A 203 -32.42 -9.75 -19.04
CA ARG A 203 -32.97 -9.78 -17.67
C ARG A 203 -34.24 -8.94 -17.50
N LYS A 204 -34.65 -8.18 -18.53
CA LYS A 204 -35.80 -7.26 -18.48
C LYS A 204 -35.69 -6.22 -17.36
N ILE A 205 -34.49 -5.72 -17.10
CA ILE A 205 -34.23 -4.66 -16.12
C ILE A 205 -34.41 -3.32 -16.84
N LYS A 206 -35.21 -2.42 -16.26
CA LYS A 206 -35.43 -1.08 -16.84
C LYS A 206 -34.25 -0.18 -16.53
N LEU A 207 -33.67 0.45 -17.55
CA LEU A 207 -32.69 1.51 -17.36
C LEU A 207 -33.41 2.87 -17.29
N ARG A 208 -33.12 3.67 -16.27
CA ARG A 208 -33.55 5.07 -16.14
C ARG A 208 -32.32 5.97 -16.24
N TYR A 209 -32.15 6.59 -17.40
CA TYR A 209 -31.01 7.47 -17.69
C TYR A 209 -31.43 8.45 -18.78
N GLU A 210 -31.32 9.74 -18.48
CA GLU A 210 -31.77 10.83 -19.37
C GLU A 210 -30.61 11.59 -20.03
N GLY A 211 -29.37 11.09 -19.87
CA GLY A 211 -28.16 11.80 -20.28
C GLY A 211 -27.68 12.78 -19.21
N ILE A 212 -26.39 13.05 -19.23
CA ILE A 212 -25.68 13.97 -18.33
C ILE A 212 -24.88 14.91 -19.24
N THR A 213 -24.74 16.19 -18.92
CA THR A 213 -24.07 17.17 -19.80
C THR A 213 -22.74 17.66 -19.29
N GLU A 214 -22.38 17.24 -18.09
CA GLU A 214 -21.24 17.73 -17.34
C GLU A 214 -19.93 17.04 -17.79
N ASP A 215 -18.87 17.84 -17.84
CA ASP A 215 -17.50 17.36 -18.02
C ASP A 215 -16.83 17.20 -16.67
N ILE A 216 -15.97 16.18 -16.56
CA ILE A 216 -15.23 15.86 -15.32
C ILE A 216 -13.74 15.72 -15.61
N VAL A 217 -12.89 16.04 -14.63
CA VAL A 217 -11.44 15.88 -14.76
C VAL A 217 -11.03 14.53 -14.17
N THR A 218 -10.71 13.56 -15.02
CA THR A 218 -10.37 12.19 -14.61
C THR A 218 -9.61 11.45 -15.72
N ASP A 219 -9.19 10.22 -15.46
CA ASP A 219 -8.81 9.29 -16.52
C ASP A 219 -10.05 8.56 -17.06
N GLU A 220 -10.33 8.73 -18.37
CA GLU A 220 -11.51 8.16 -19.04
C GLU A 220 -11.60 6.65 -18.87
N LYS A 221 -10.48 5.93 -19.03
CA LYS A 221 -10.45 4.45 -19.05
C LYS A 221 -10.62 3.87 -17.66
N TRP A 222 -9.92 4.43 -16.67
CA TRP A 222 -10.02 4.00 -15.29
C TRP A 222 -11.40 4.32 -14.72
N PHE A 223 -11.94 5.50 -15.01
CA PHE A 223 -13.28 5.86 -14.57
C PHE A 223 -14.36 5.02 -15.27
N GLN A 224 -14.22 4.74 -16.57
CA GLN A 224 -15.10 3.78 -17.27
C GLN A 224 -15.09 2.42 -16.57
N THR A 225 -13.91 1.92 -16.17
CA THR A 225 -13.79 0.65 -15.44
C THR A 225 -14.56 0.67 -14.11
N VAL A 226 -14.53 1.79 -13.38
CA VAL A 226 -15.33 2.00 -12.15
C VAL A 226 -16.83 1.87 -12.45
N ILE A 227 -17.33 2.59 -13.46
CA ILE A 227 -18.75 2.55 -13.84
C ILE A 227 -19.17 1.15 -14.27
N GLU A 228 -18.37 0.47 -15.09
CA GLU A 228 -18.65 -0.89 -15.55
C GLU A 228 -18.72 -1.91 -14.41
N GLN A 229 -17.85 -1.80 -13.39
CA GLN A 229 -17.91 -2.67 -12.21
C GLN A 229 -19.14 -2.41 -11.35
N ILE A 230 -19.54 -1.15 -11.18
CA ILE A 230 -20.76 -0.80 -10.45
C ILE A 230 -22.00 -1.33 -11.19
N LEU A 231 -22.08 -1.14 -12.51
CA LEU A 231 -23.18 -1.65 -13.34
C LEU A 231 -23.25 -3.18 -13.34
N SER A 232 -22.09 -3.85 -13.41
CA SER A 232 -22.01 -5.31 -13.32
C SER A 232 -22.58 -5.83 -12.00
N ASN A 233 -22.26 -5.17 -10.88
CA ASN A 233 -22.83 -5.51 -9.57
C ASN A 233 -24.34 -5.23 -9.53
N ALA A 234 -24.79 -4.06 -9.99
CA ALA A 234 -26.21 -3.70 -10.04
C ALA A 234 -27.03 -4.73 -10.85
N LEU A 235 -26.56 -5.13 -12.02
CA LEU A 235 -27.19 -6.14 -12.89
C LEU A 235 -27.14 -7.56 -12.30
N LYS A 236 -26.08 -7.88 -11.56
CA LYS A 236 -25.93 -9.17 -10.89
C LYS A 236 -26.92 -9.34 -9.74
N TYR A 237 -27.12 -8.29 -8.95
CA TYR A 237 -27.92 -8.32 -7.71
C TYR A 237 -29.37 -7.84 -7.89
N THR A 238 -29.71 -7.27 -9.05
CA THR A 238 -31.09 -6.95 -9.44
C THR A 238 -31.71 -8.09 -10.23
N ARG A 239 -32.69 -8.78 -9.65
CA ARG A 239 -33.43 -9.84 -10.34
C ARG A 239 -34.53 -9.30 -11.25
N GLN A 240 -35.26 -8.29 -10.77
CA GLN A 240 -36.34 -7.58 -11.46
C GLN A 240 -36.34 -6.14 -10.94
N GLY A 241 -36.75 -5.18 -11.78
CA GLY A 241 -36.87 -3.78 -11.38
C GLY A 241 -36.11 -2.85 -12.32
N SER A 242 -35.41 -1.86 -11.74
CA SER A 242 -34.70 -0.83 -12.51
C SER A 242 -33.32 -0.50 -11.96
N ILE A 243 -32.48 0.03 -12.85
CA ILE A 243 -31.23 0.70 -12.51
C ILE A 243 -31.35 2.14 -13.00
N SER A 244 -31.08 3.11 -12.12
CA SER A 244 -31.13 4.54 -12.38
C SER A 244 -29.73 5.13 -12.35
N ILE A 245 -29.40 5.99 -13.31
CA ILE A 245 -28.13 6.72 -13.34
C ILE A 245 -28.45 8.20 -13.49
N TYR A 246 -27.98 9.02 -12.55
CA TYR A 246 -28.22 10.46 -12.54
C TYR A 246 -27.06 11.22 -11.89
N TYR A 247 -26.90 12.48 -12.27
CA TYR A 247 -25.88 13.37 -11.73
C TYR A 247 -26.54 14.53 -10.99
N LYS A 248 -26.05 14.84 -9.78
CA LYS A 248 -26.57 15.93 -8.95
C LYS A 248 -25.51 16.40 -7.95
N ASP A 249 -25.40 17.70 -7.71
CA ASP A 249 -24.51 18.29 -6.68
C ASP A 249 -23.06 17.76 -6.76
N ASN A 250 -22.49 17.74 -7.97
CA ASN A 250 -21.17 17.19 -8.29
C ASN A 250 -20.96 15.68 -8.02
N LYS A 251 -22.05 14.95 -7.85
CA LYS A 251 -22.05 13.51 -7.55
C LYS A 251 -22.77 12.72 -8.63
N LEU A 252 -22.16 11.61 -9.03
CA LEU A 252 -22.79 10.61 -9.87
C LEU A 252 -23.42 9.52 -9.00
N TYR A 253 -24.70 9.26 -9.23
CA TYR A 253 -25.48 8.26 -8.53
C TYR A 253 -25.81 7.11 -9.47
N ILE A 254 -25.53 5.89 -9.02
CA ILE A 254 -25.96 4.65 -9.68
C ILE A 254 -26.78 3.86 -8.66
N GLU A 255 -28.08 3.77 -8.89
CA GLU A 255 -29.04 3.17 -7.99
C GLU A 255 -29.66 1.92 -8.62
N ASP A 256 -29.70 0.82 -7.86
CA ASP A 256 -30.37 -0.42 -8.26
C ASP A 256 -31.47 -0.80 -7.27
N THR A 257 -32.52 -1.45 -7.77
CA THR A 257 -33.63 -1.98 -6.95
C THR A 257 -33.42 -3.46 -6.61
N GLY A 258 -32.17 -3.87 -6.40
CA GLY A 258 -31.79 -5.25 -6.14
C GLY A 258 -32.04 -5.70 -4.70
N ILE A 259 -31.36 -6.78 -4.32
CA ILE A 259 -31.51 -7.39 -2.99
C ILE A 259 -30.95 -6.54 -1.84
N GLY A 260 -30.23 -5.46 -2.13
CA GLY A 260 -29.51 -4.65 -1.15
C GLY A 260 -28.39 -5.41 -0.40
N ILE A 261 -27.75 -4.70 0.51
CA ILE A 261 -26.61 -5.15 1.32
C ILE A 261 -27.03 -5.10 2.78
N ALA A 262 -26.66 -6.14 3.54
CA ALA A 262 -26.94 -6.19 4.97
C ALA A 262 -26.09 -5.13 5.73
N PRO A 263 -26.64 -4.45 6.75
CA PRO A 263 -25.91 -3.41 7.49
C PRO A 263 -24.59 -3.89 8.09
N GLU A 264 -24.48 -5.16 8.46
CA GLU A 264 -23.26 -5.75 9.02
C GLU A 264 -22.16 -5.94 7.97
N ASP A 265 -22.55 -6.09 6.69
CA ASP A 265 -21.63 -6.29 5.58
C ASP A 265 -21.10 -4.94 5.04
N LEU A 266 -21.87 -3.84 5.15
CA LEU A 266 -21.56 -2.50 4.61
C LEU A 266 -20.15 -1.98 4.95
N PRO A 267 -19.64 -2.09 6.19
CA PRO A 267 -18.30 -1.59 6.53
C PRO A 267 -17.16 -2.33 5.81
N ARG A 268 -17.44 -3.53 5.30
CA ARG A 268 -16.43 -4.49 4.82
C ARG A 268 -16.48 -4.72 3.32
N ILE A 269 -17.45 -4.14 2.62
CA ILE A 269 -17.66 -4.37 1.17
C ILE A 269 -16.48 -3.96 0.27
N PHE A 270 -15.59 -3.11 0.79
CA PHE A 270 -14.38 -2.68 0.10
C PHE A 270 -13.13 -3.47 0.49
N GLU A 271 -13.22 -4.44 1.42
CA GLU A 271 -12.10 -5.31 1.79
C GLU A 271 -11.77 -6.29 0.66
N ASN A 272 -10.47 -6.53 0.44
CA ASN A 272 -10.01 -7.46 -0.58
C ASN A 272 -10.54 -8.89 -0.31
N GLY A 273 -11.25 -9.46 -1.28
CA GLY A 273 -11.79 -10.82 -1.21
C GLY A 273 -13.07 -10.96 -0.38
N TYR A 274 -13.66 -9.85 0.08
CA TYR A 274 -14.87 -9.90 0.90
C TYR A 274 -16.13 -10.12 0.05
N THR A 275 -16.98 -11.07 0.46
CA THR A 275 -18.15 -11.51 -0.33
C THR A 275 -19.47 -11.44 0.45
N GLY A 276 -19.47 -10.93 1.69
CA GLY A 276 -20.66 -10.81 2.54
C GLY A 276 -21.34 -12.15 2.87
N TYR A 277 -22.54 -12.09 3.43
CA TYR A 277 -23.38 -13.29 3.66
C TYR A 277 -23.95 -13.85 2.34
N ASN A 278 -24.31 -12.97 1.40
CA ASN A 278 -24.93 -13.36 0.13
C ASN A 278 -23.95 -14.03 -0.85
N GLY A 279 -22.67 -13.63 -0.87
CA GLY A 279 -21.64 -14.31 -1.66
C GLY A 279 -21.19 -15.65 -1.08
N ARG A 280 -21.46 -15.94 0.20
CA ARG A 280 -21.26 -17.29 0.77
C ARG A 280 -22.30 -18.29 0.29
N LYS A 281 -23.52 -17.84 -0.02
CA LYS A 281 -24.56 -18.66 -0.66
C LYS A 281 -24.37 -18.79 -2.17
N ASP A 282 -23.88 -17.75 -2.84
CA ASP A 282 -23.58 -17.75 -4.27
C ASP A 282 -22.05 -17.78 -4.47
N LYS A 283 -21.47 -18.98 -4.63
CA LYS A 283 -20.01 -19.26 -4.80
C LYS A 283 -19.34 -18.57 -6.01
N ARG A 284 -20.01 -17.60 -6.64
CA ARG A 284 -19.60 -16.84 -7.84
C ARG A 284 -19.13 -15.43 -7.52
N ALA A 285 -19.00 -15.03 -6.25
CA ALA A 285 -18.45 -13.74 -5.86
C ALA A 285 -16.97 -13.87 -5.48
N SER A 286 -16.08 -13.11 -6.14
CA SER A 286 -14.66 -13.06 -5.81
C SER A 286 -14.33 -12.05 -4.70
N GLY A 287 -15.22 -11.07 -4.48
CA GLY A 287 -14.97 -9.95 -3.55
C GLY A 287 -13.95 -8.93 -4.04
N ILE A 288 -13.51 -9.04 -5.31
CA ILE A 288 -12.47 -8.17 -5.87
C ILE A 288 -13.06 -6.90 -6.50
N GLY A 289 -14.28 -6.95 -7.05
CA GLY A 289 -14.86 -5.85 -7.84
C GLY A 289 -14.95 -4.52 -7.08
N LEU A 290 -15.58 -4.50 -5.90
CA LEU A 290 -15.71 -3.26 -5.11
C LEU A 290 -14.37 -2.81 -4.51
N TYR A 291 -13.48 -3.74 -4.16
CA TYR A 291 -12.10 -3.41 -3.76
C TYR A 291 -11.36 -2.65 -4.88
N LEU A 292 -11.45 -3.12 -6.12
CA LEU A 292 -10.87 -2.44 -7.28
C LEU A 292 -11.47 -1.05 -7.48
N VAL A 293 -12.80 -0.94 -7.42
CA VAL A 293 -13.50 0.34 -7.51
C VAL A 293 -12.97 1.32 -6.47
N LYS A 294 -12.85 0.91 -5.20
CA LYS A 294 -12.34 1.77 -4.13
C LYS A 294 -10.90 2.24 -4.40
N ARG A 295 -10.04 1.34 -4.86
CA ARG A 295 -8.65 1.67 -5.20
C ARG A 295 -8.54 2.64 -6.36
N ILE A 296 -9.25 2.38 -7.46
CA ILE A 296 -9.26 3.26 -8.63
C ILE A 296 -9.78 4.65 -8.23
N CYS A 297 -10.91 4.71 -7.51
CA CYS A 297 -11.44 5.97 -7.01
C CYS A 297 -10.44 6.71 -6.11
N THR A 298 -9.73 6.00 -5.23
CA THR A 298 -8.70 6.61 -4.35
C THR A 298 -7.56 7.21 -5.17
N ASN A 299 -7.05 6.48 -6.17
CA ASN A 299 -5.98 6.96 -7.05
C ASN A 299 -6.43 8.15 -7.93
N LEU A 300 -7.68 8.14 -8.38
CA LEU A 300 -8.31 9.24 -9.11
C LEU A 300 -8.78 10.38 -8.18
N GLY A 301 -8.63 10.27 -6.87
CA GLY A 301 -9.14 11.21 -5.86
C GLY A 301 -10.65 11.48 -5.95
N ILE A 302 -11.42 10.49 -6.40
CA ILE A 302 -12.88 10.48 -6.47
C ILE A 302 -13.41 9.85 -5.17
N GLY A 303 -14.32 10.54 -4.48
CA GLY A 303 -14.97 9.97 -3.31
C GLY A 303 -15.92 8.84 -3.71
N ILE A 304 -16.00 7.77 -2.92
CA ILE A 304 -17.01 6.73 -3.12
C ILE A 304 -17.72 6.42 -1.80
N LYS A 305 -19.06 6.41 -1.87
CA LYS A 305 -19.96 6.02 -0.78
C LYS A 305 -21.01 5.05 -1.31
N ILE A 306 -21.41 4.09 -0.48
CA ILE A 306 -22.48 3.15 -0.80
C ILE A 306 -23.53 3.26 0.30
N GLU A 307 -24.77 3.46 -0.11
CA GLU A 307 -25.96 3.43 0.74
C GLU A 307 -26.82 2.25 0.30
N SER A 308 -27.29 1.42 1.22
CA SER A 308 -28.07 0.25 0.87
C SER A 308 -29.00 -0.16 2.00
N GLU A 309 -30.18 -0.65 1.62
CA GLU A 309 -31.12 -1.27 2.54
C GLU A 309 -31.50 -2.65 1.99
N LEU A 310 -31.46 -3.65 2.86
CA LEU A 310 -31.76 -5.03 2.51
C LEU A 310 -33.18 -5.14 1.90
N ASN A 311 -33.28 -5.80 0.76
CA ASN A 311 -34.47 -5.97 -0.08
C ASN A 311 -35.07 -4.69 -0.68
N ARG A 312 -34.40 -3.53 -0.58
CA ARG A 312 -34.81 -2.31 -1.29
C ARG A 312 -33.91 -1.96 -2.46
N GLY A 313 -32.60 -2.13 -2.29
CA GLY A 313 -31.64 -1.75 -3.31
C GLY A 313 -30.33 -1.21 -2.78
N THR A 314 -29.50 -0.72 -3.69
CA THR A 314 -28.20 -0.12 -3.39
C THR A 314 -28.02 1.13 -4.22
N THR A 315 -27.48 2.18 -3.60
CA THR A 315 -27.07 3.42 -4.25
C THR A 315 -25.57 3.59 -4.08
N VAL A 316 -24.85 3.58 -5.20
CA VAL A 316 -23.43 3.94 -5.24
C VAL A 316 -23.33 5.42 -5.62
N ILE A 317 -22.58 6.16 -4.81
CA ILE A 317 -22.42 7.61 -4.92
C ILE A 317 -20.94 7.87 -5.17
N LEU A 318 -20.62 8.48 -6.32
CA LEU A 318 -19.27 8.89 -6.69
C LEU A 318 -19.18 10.41 -6.60
N ASP A 319 -18.27 10.89 -5.75
CA ASP A 319 -18.03 12.32 -5.53
C ASP A 319 -16.94 12.80 -6.48
N ILE A 320 -17.35 13.58 -7.48
CA ILE A 320 -16.51 14.04 -8.59
C ILE A 320 -16.14 15.52 -8.38
N SER A 321 -16.25 16.03 -7.15
CA SER A 321 -15.98 17.42 -6.79
C SER A 321 -14.50 17.83 -6.83
N ARG A 322 -13.65 17.19 -7.65
CA ARG A 322 -12.27 17.65 -7.82
C ARG A 322 -12.28 19.03 -8.47
N GLU A 323 -11.76 20.02 -7.75
CA GLU A 323 -11.35 21.29 -8.34
C GLU A 323 -10.33 20.98 -9.44
N LYS A 324 -10.44 21.68 -10.58
CA LYS A 324 -9.39 21.69 -11.59
C LYS A 324 -8.07 21.93 -10.86
N PRO A 325 -7.02 21.11 -11.05
CA PRO A 325 -5.71 21.50 -10.56
C PRO A 325 -5.38 22.85 -11.20
N GLU A 326 -5.33 23.91 -10.38
CA GLU A 326 -4.65 25.13 -10.74
C GLU A 326 -3.17 24.75 -10.88
N PHE A 327 -2.78 24.44 -12.10
CA PHE A 327 -1.36 24.42 -12.44
C PHE A 327 -0.91 25.89 -12.44
N GLU A 328 -0.26 26.32 -11.36
CA GLU A 328 0.62 27.51 -11.35
C GLU A 328 1.92 27.23 -12.13
#